data_AF-A0A5F8GY44-F1
#
_entry.id   AF-A0A5F8GY44-F1
#
_cell.length_a   1.000
_cell.length_b   1.000
_cell.length_c   1.000
_cell.angle_alpha   90.00
_cell.angle_beta   90.00
_cell.angle_gamma   90.00
#
_symmetry.space_group_name_H-M   'P 1'
#
loop_
_entity.id
_entity.type
_entity.pdbx_description
1 polymer ?
#
loop_
_entity_poly.entity_id
_entity_poly.type
_entity_poly.pdbx_seq_one_letter_code
_entity_poly.pdbx_strand_id
1 'polypeptide(L)'
;MRIYFIQVKAQNIKISVFLSTVYFAKIHFLTFLFKITEFLTVPAPTNVEIKSYNLNPQVSWNYPVMSQPPNFTVELKNYEEGKWIEVCTNISQKFCTIFDHVKSPDLSYWARVKATIGQKESPFADSSVFKMCKQGKIGPPKLKVQMKDHQLIIDISHPLIIVEGKEKGVVYDYYEDECSVFSYKVYWKINGSMEASPEYIQIIEEENDHRSCNETQCQLIIQGASFNSEYCVSAEGFSQNSAIWSFKFEKSEELCIKTPSGKEKANKQFHFDLILKHIQRIGEWLNKLWYLMVME
;
A
#
# COMPACT_ATOMS: atom_id res chain seq x y z
N MET A 1 70.01 15.56 -58.46
CA MET A 1 68.79 14.72 -58.33
C MET A 1 68.43 14.35 -56.88
N ARG A 2 69.39 14.05 -55.97
CA ARG A 2 69.11 13.72 -54.55
C ARG A 2 68.47 14.84 -53.70
N ILE A 3 68.80 16.10 -53.93
CA ILE A 3 68.33 17.24 -53.11
C ILE A 3 66.83 17.53 -53.33
N TYR A 4 66.36 17.41 -54.57
CA TYR A 4 64.94 17.57 -54.92
C TYR A 4 64.03 16.52 -54.24
N PHE A 5 64.48 15.26 -54.15
CA PHE A 5 63.72 14.20 -53.48
C PHE A 5 63.58 14.44 -51.97
N ILE A 6 64.59 15.03 -51.31
CA ILE A 6 64.55 15.33 -49.88
C ILE A 6 63.57 16.48 -49.60
N GLN A 7 63.54 17.52 -50.44
CA GLN A 7 62.58 18.61 -50.29
C GLN A 7 61.13 18.16 -50.48
N VAL A 8 60.84 17.35 -51.51
CA VAL A 8 59.49 16.81 -51.74
C VAL A 8 59.04 15.90 -50.58
N LYS A 9 59.94 15.08 -50.04
CA LYS A 9 59.63 14.20 -48.89
C LYS A 9 59.36 15.02 -47.61
N ALA A 10 60.15 16.08 -47.36
CA ALA A 10 59.94 16.98 -46.23
C ALA A 10 58.63 17.80 -46.35
N GLN A 11 58.26 18.23 -47.55
CA GLN A 11 57.01 18.94 -47.82
C GLN A 11 55.78 18.04 -47.61
N ASN A 12 55.83 16.79 -48.10
CA ASN A 12 54.77 15.81 -47.90
C ASN A 12 54.59 15.42 -46.43
N ILE A 13 55.67 15.33 -45.65
CA ILE A 13 55.59 15.10 -44.19
C ILE A 13 54.96 16.31 -43.50
N LYS A 14 55.34 17.55 -43.86
CA LYS A 14 54.72 18.76 -43.29
C LYS A 14 53.21 18.83 -43.58
N ILE A 15 52.79 18.50 -44.80
CA ILE A 15 51.37 18.49 -45.20
C ILE A 15 50.61 17.37 -44.47
N SER A 16 51.20 16.17 -44.38
CA SER A 16 50.60 15.03 -43.66
C SER A 16 50.44 15.31 -42.16
N VAL A 17 51.44 15.90 -41.52
CA VAL A 17 51.38 16.30 -40.11
C VAL A 17 50.34 17.40 -39.92
N PHE A 18 50.30 18.41 -40.80
CA PHE A 18 49.31 19.49 -40.73
C PHE A 18 47.87 18.98 -40.89
N LEU A 19 47.61 18.14 -41.89
CA LEU A 19 46.31 17.51 -42.11
C LEU A 19 45.89 16.63 -40.92
N SER A 20 46.82 15.87 -40.35
CA SER A 20 46.58 15.06 -39.14
C SER A 20 46.20 15.95 -37.94
N THR A 21 46.96 17.00 -37.64
CA THR A 21 46.65 17.94 -36.55
C THR A 21 45.30 18.65 -36.73
N VAL A 22 44.95 19.04 -37.96
CA VAL A 22 43.64 19.66 -38.26
C VAL A 22 42.50 18.66 -38.06
N TYR A 23 42.72 17.38 -38.41
CA TYR A 23 41.73 16.31 -38.20
C TYR A 23 41.53 16.00 -36.72
N PHE A 24 42.61 15.88 -35.94
CA PHE A 24 42.54 15.72 -34.49
C PHE A 24 41.86 16.91 -33.80
N ALA A 25 42.19 18.14 -34.21
CA ALA A 25 41.53 19.34 -33.69
C ALA A 25 40.03 19.37 -34.02
N LYS A 26 39.62 18.94 -35.24
CA LYS A 26 38.21 18.79 -35.62
C LYS A 26 37.47 17.76 -34.76
N ILE A 27 38.08 16.62 -34.48
CA ILE A 27 37.48 15.57 -33.62
C ILE A 27 37.34 16.06 -32.19
N HIS A 28 38.36 16.71 -31.63
CA HIS A 28 38.29 17.31 -30.30
C HIS A 28 37.27 18.45 -30.21
N PHE A 29 37.14 19.26 -31.27
CA PHE A 29 36.13 20.31 -31.33
C PHE A 29 34.71 19.74 -31.47
N LEU A 30 34.51 18.70 -32.29
CA LEU A 30 33.22 18.00 -32.42
C LEU A 30 32.81 17.31 -31.11
N THR A 31 33.73 16.63 -30.42
CA THR A 31 33.46 16.00 -29.12
C THR A 31 33.22 17.03 -28.01
N PHE A 32 33.90 18.17 -28.05
CA PHE A 32 33.65 19.31 -27.16
C PHE A 32 32.28 19.95 -27.42
N LEU A 33 31.91 20.16 -28.70
CA LEU A 33 30.58 20.62 -29.07
C LEU A 33 29.49 19.64 -28.63
N PHE A 34 29.70 18.33 -28.80
CA PHE A 34 28.77 17.28 -28.36
C PHE A 34 28.54 17.35 -26.83
N LYS A 35 29.62 17.52 -26.05
CA LYS A 35 29.54 17.76 -24.61
C LYS A 35 28.84 19.07 -24.25
N ILE A 36 29.03 20.16 -25.01
CA ILE A 36 28.33 21.43 -24.75
C ILE A 36 26.82 21.30 -25.00
N THR A 37 26.41 20.55 -26.02
CA THR A 37 24.99 20.26 -26.27
C THR A 37 24.34 19.45 -25.13
N GLU A 38 25.04 18.52 -24.50
CA GLU A 38 24.55 17.81 -23.29
C GLU A 38 24.36 18.74 -22.08
N PHE A 39 25.13 19.82 -21.96
CA PHE A 39 24.96 20.82 -20.90
C PHE A 39 23.84 21.84 -21.20
N LEU A 40 23.35 21.93 -22.44
CA LEU A 40 22.38 22.94 -22.86
C LEU A 40 20.92 22.44 -22.87
N THR A 41 20.72 21.13 -22.80
CA THR A 41 19.40 20.49 -22.82
C THR A 41 18.96 20.14 -21.39
N VAL A 42 17.67 20.33 -21.10
CA VAL A 42 17.10 19.89 -19.83
C VAL A 42 16.99 18.36 -19.90
N PRO A 43 17.63 17.61 -18.98
CA PRO A 43 17.58 16.16 -19.03
C PRO A 43 16.15 15.67 -18.79
N ALA A 44 15.76 14.59 -19.48
CA ALA A 44 14.48 13.95 -19.23
C ALA A 44 14.50 13.21 -17.88
N PRO A 45 13.35 13.13 -17.17
CA PRO A 45 13.20 12.23 -16.04
C PRO A 45 13.52 10.77 -16.40
N THR A 46 13.89 9.98 -15.40
CA THR A 46 14.19 8.55 -15.56
C THR A 46 13.42 7.73 -14.55
N ASN A 47 13.29 6.42 -14.80
CA ASN A 47 12.58 5.47 -13.92
C ASN A 47 11.17 5.95 -13.55
N VAL A 48 10.38 6.36 -14.54
CA VAL A 48 8.99 6.76 -14.33
C VAL A 48 8.18 5.51 -14.02
N GLU A 49 7.64 5.44 -12.81
CA GLU A 49 6.90 4.29 -12.31
C GLU A 49 5.57 4.72 -11.70
N ILE A 50 4.55 3.90 -11.92
CA ILE A 50 3.25 4.00 -11.24
C ILE A 50 3.20 2.89 -10.20
N LYS A 51 2.96 3.24 -8.94
CA LYS A 51 2.76 2.30 -7.83
C LYS A 51 1.46 2.64 -7.12
N SER A 52 0.76 1.62 -6.62
CA SER A 52 -0.45 1.80 -5.82
C SER A 52 -0.33 1.01 -4.52
N TYR A 53 -0.66 1.65 -3.42
CA TYR A 53 -0.77 1.04 -2.09
C TYR A 53 -2.11 1.45 -1.49
N ASN A 54 -2.93 0.49 -1.06
CA ASN A 54 -4.30 0.73 -0.56
C ASN A 54 -5.15 1.58 -1.53
N LEU A 55 -5.16 1.19 -2.81
CA LEU A 55 -5.89 1.89 -3.89
C LEU A 55 -5.49 3.37 -4.08
N ASN A 56 -4.35 3.81 -3.55
CA ASN A 56 -3.79 5.14 -3.80
C ASN A 56 -2.64 5.04 -4.82
N PRO A 57 -2.90 5.23 -6.13
CA PRO A 57 -1.89 5.23 -7.16
C PRO A 57 -1.10 6.55 -7.21
N GLN A 58 0.22 6.43 -7.34
CA GLN A 58 1.17 7.53 -7.42
C GLN A 58 2.20 7.28 -8.52
N VAL A 59 2.47 8.31 -9.31
CA VAL A 59 3.58 8.36 -10.27
C VAL A 59 4.82 8.88 -9.54
N SER A 60 5.97 8.26 -9.76
CA SER A 60 7.26 8.70 -9.22
C SER A 60 8.38 8.55 -10.25
N TRP A 61 9.43 9.38 -10.13
CA TRP A 61 10.56 9.36 -11.06
C TRP A 61 11.86 9.80 -10.39
N ASN A 62 12.96 9.47 -11.04
CA ASN A 62 14.29 9.96 -10.71
C ASN A 62 14.63 11.21 -11.55
N TYR A 63 15.44 12.07 -10.97
CA TYR A 63 15.95 13.25 -11.65
C TYR A 63 17.33 13.64 -11.10
N PRO A 64 18.31 13.97 -11.98
CA PRO A 64 19.65 14.36 -11.55
C PRO A 64 19.62 15.64 -10.70
N VAL A 65 20.66 15.83 -9.90
CA VAL A 65 20.86 17.08 -9.17
C VAL A 65 21.22 18.17 -10.17
N MET A 66 20.43 19.24 -10.20
CA MET A 66 20.62 20.37 -11.09
C MET A 66 21.05 21.61 -10.28
N SER A 67 21.76 22.52 -10.92
CA SER A 67 22.12 23.81 -10.33
C SER A 67 20.91 24.73 -10.12
N GLN A 68 19.89 24.58 -10.96
CA GLN A 68 18.61 25.28 -10.85
C GLN A 68 17.51 24.28 -10.47
N PRO A 69 16.55 24.66 -9.61
CA PRO A 69 15.47 23.77 -9.21
C PRO A 69 14.56 23.44 -10.41
N PRO A 70 14.37 22.16 -10.73
CA PRO A 70 13.45 21.74 -11.79
C PRO A 70 12.01 21.69 -11.27
N ASN A 71 11.07 22.00 -12.16
CA ASN A 71 9.66 21.69 -11.97
C ASN A 71 9.23 20.59 -12.94
N PHE A 72 8.17 19.87 -12.63
CA PHE A 72 7.72 18.72 -13.40
C PHE A 72 6.25 18.85 -13.78
N THR A 73 5.93 18.32 -14.96
CA THR A 73 4.56 18.13 -15.42
C THR A 73 4.36 16.64 -15.69
N VAL A 74 3.28 16.10 -15.12
CA VAL A 74 2.89 14.70 -15.24
C VAL A 74 1.61 14.62 -16.04
N GLU A 75 1.63 13.78 -17.08
CA GLU A 75 0.45 13.44 -17.85
C GLU A 75 0.08 11.98 -17.66
N LEU A 76 -1.22 11.70 -17.67
CA LEU A 76 -1.79 10.36 -17.55
C LEU A 76 -2.63 10.05 -18.79
N LYS A 77 -2.63 8.79 -19.20
CA LYS A 77 -3.51 8.27 -20.24
C LYS A 77 -4.08 6.93 -19.79
N ASN A 78 -5.39 6.77 -19.91
CA ASN A 78 -6.05 5.48 -19.78
C ASN A 78 -6.29 4.84 -21.16
N TYR A 79 -6.53 3.53 -21.18
CA TYR A 79 -6.72 2.77 -22.41
C TYR A 79 -7.97 3.17 -23.20
N GLU A 80 -9.08 3.48 -22.52
CA GLU A 80 -10.36 3.76 -23.16
C GLU A 80 -10.39 5.08 -23.91
N GLU A 81 -9.91 6.16 -23.28
CA GLU A 81 -9.91 7.49 -23.88
C GLU A 81 -8.74 7.69 -24.83
N GLY A 82 -7.61 7.03 -24.56
CA GLY A 82 -6.39 7.12 -25.37
C GLY A 82 -5.75 8.52 -25.43
N LYS A 83 -6.26 9.48 -24.64
CA LYS A 83 -5.77 10.87 -24.59
C LYS A 83 -4.90 11.09 -23.36
N TRP A 84 -3.86 11.89 -23.54
CA TRP A 84 -3.04 12.37 -22.44
C TRP A 84 -3.72 13.57 -21.77
N ILE A 85 -3.83 13.54 -20.46
CA ILE A 85 -4.32 14.64 -19.64
C ILE A 85 -3.24 15.05 -18.64
N GLU A 86 -3.06 16.37 -18.44
CA GLU A 86 -2.19 16.87 -17.38
C GLU A 86 -2.84 16.63 -16.01
N VAL A 87 -2.11 15.99 -15.10
CA VAL A 87 -2.59 15.65 -13.75
C VAL A 87 -1.91 16.51 -12.69
N CYS A 88 -0.58 16.59 -12.75
CA CYS A 88 0.20 17.52 -11.93
C CYS A 88 0.98 18.46 -12.85
N THR A 89 0.93 19.75 -12.59
CA THR A 89 1.62 20.77 -13.38
C THR A 89 2.54 21.59 -12.48
N ASN A 90 3.75 21.86 -12.99
CA ASN A 90 4.73 22.73 -12.36
C ASN A 90 5.06 22.38 -10.88
N ILE A 91 5.15 21.09 -10.57
CA ILE A 91 5.46 20.60 -9.21
C ILE A 91 6.96 20.40 -9.01
N SER A 92 7.50 20.69 -7.82
CA SER A 92 8.94 20.50 -7.51
C SER A 92 9.25 19.09 -6.99
N GLN A 93 8.26 18.44 -6.39
CA GLN A 93 8.38 17.08 -5.86
C GLN A 93 8.48 16.06 -6.99
N LYS A 94 9.16 14.94 -6.71
CA LYS A 94 9.43 13.87 -7.69
C LYS A 94 8.35 12.78 -7.69
N PHE A 95 7.14 13.15 -7.30
CA PHE A 95 5.98 12.27 -7.29
C PHE A 95 4.68 13.05 -7.49
N CYS A 96 3.63 12.36 -7.96
CA CYS A 96 2.31 12.92 -8.21
C CYS A 96 1.27 11.84 -7.92
N THR A 97 0.32 12.11 -7.02
CA THR A 97 -0.84 11.22 -6.84
C THR A 97 -1.75 11.35 -8.06
N ILE A 98 -2.29 10.22 -8.52
CA ILE A 98 -3.23 10.18 -9.66
C ILE A 98 -4.58 9.59 -9.23
N PHE A 99 -4.85 9.54 -7.92
CA PHE A 99 -6.04 8.92 -7.34
C PHE A 99 -7.34 9.42 -7.99
N ASP A 100 -7.51 10.74 -8.09
CA ASP A 100 -8.73 11.36 -8.65
C ASP A 100 -8.87 11.18 -10.18
N HIS A 101 -7.86 10.63 -10.86
CA HIS A 101 -7.85 10.39 -12.32
C HIS A 101 -7.93 8.91 -12.71
N VAL A 102 -7.88 8.00 -11.73
CA VAL A 102 -8.08 6.57 -11.96
C VAL A 102 -9.56 6.25 -11.83
N LYS A 103 -10.19 6.02 -12.99
CA LYS A 103 -11.61 5.66 -13.10
C LYS A 103 -11.92 4.25 -12.64
N SER A 104 -11.04 3.29 -12.98
CA SER A 104 -11.24 1.89 -12.63
C SER A 104 -9.89 1.18 -12.51
N PRO A 105 -9.70 0.31 -11.50
CA PRO A 105 -8.45 -0.40 -11.29
C PRO A 105 -8.15 -1.47 -12.36
N ASP A 106 -9.16 -1.89 -13.12
CA ASP A 106 -9.07 -2.89 -14.17
C ASP A 106 -8.58 -2.30 -15.50
N LEU A 107 -8.51 -0.98 -15.63
CA LEU A 107 -8.00 -0.31 -16.81
C LEU A 107 -6.47 -0.28 -16.84
N SER A 108 -5.94 -0.18 -18.05
CA SER A 108 -4.50 0.06 -18.26
C SER A 108 -4.23 1.56 -18.31
N TYR A 109 -3.19 1.98 -17.60
CA TYR A 109 -2.73 3.35 -17.50
C TYR A 109 -1.28 3.48 -17.94
N TRP A 110 -0.97 4.65 -18.51
CA TRP A 110 0.39 5.10 -18.79
C TRP A 110 0.56 6.50 -18.22
N ALA A 111 1.71 6.75 -17.62
CA ALA A 111 2.12 8.09 -17.21
C ALA A 111 3.30 8.54 -18.05
N ARG A 112 3.44 9.84 -18.21
CA ARG A 112 4.67 10.44 -18.74
C ARG A 112 5.01 11.72 -18.03
N VAL A 113 6.30 11.99 -17.86
CA VAL A 113 6.78 13.13 -17.08
C VAL A 113 7.81 13.91 -17.89
N LYS A 114 7.69 15.24 -17.88
CA LYS A 114 8.73 16.16 -18.37
C LYS A 114 9.21 17.08 -17.27
N ALA A 115 10.44 17.56 -17.41
CA ALA A 115 11.05 18.53 -16.52
C ALA A 115 11.15 19.89 -17.21
N THR A 116 11.01 20.96 -16.43
CA THR A 116 11.13 22.35 -16.86
C THR A 116 12.14 23.05 -15.97
N ILE A 117 13.11 23.73 -16.58
CA ILE A 117 14.10 24.57 -15.89
C ILE A 117 14.12 25.93 -16.59
N GLY A 118 13.65 26.96 -15.88
CA GLY A 118 13.41 28.27 -16.48
C GLY A 118 12.37 28.18 -17.59
N GLN A 119 12.76 28.50 -18.83
CA GLN A 119 11.90 28.43 -20.02
C GLN A 119 12.15 27.21 -20.91
N LYS A 120 13.06 26.31 -20.49
CA LYS A 120 13.42 25.12 -21.26
C LYS A 120 12.73 23.89 -20.69
N GLU A 121 12.29 23.01 -21.57
CA GLU A 121 11.65 21.74 -21.23
C GLU A 121 12.49 20.55 -21.71
N SER A 122 12.40 19.43 -20.98
CA SER A 122 12.89 18.14 -21.45
C SER A 122 11.86 17.46 -22.35
N PRO A 123 12.28 16.45 -23.14
CA PRO A 123 11.35 15.45 -23.64
C PRO A 123 10.58 14.77 -22.50
N PHE A 124 9.42 14.19 -22.83
CA PHE A 124 8.70 13.31 -21.93
C PHE A 124 9.43 11.97 -21.75
N ALA A 125 9.42 11.47 -20.53
CA ALA A 125 9.79 10.09 -20.21
C ALA A 125 8.51 9.32 -19.84
N ASP A 126 8.28 8.20 -20.52
CA ASP A 126 7.09 7.38 -20.34
C ASP A 126 7.30 6.29 -19.28
N SER A 127 6.22 5.92 -18.59
CA SER A 127 6.17 4.75 -17.73
C SER A 127 5.90 3.47 -18.53
N SER A 128 6.18 2.32 -17.93
CA SER A 128 5.56 1.08 -18.37
C SER A 128 4.04 1.11 -18.15
N VAL A 129 3.31 0.24 -18.84
CA VAL A 129 1.87 0.05 -18.58
C VAL A 129 1.62 -0.34 -17.12
N PHE A 130 0.59 0.27 -16.53
CA PHE A 130 0.14 0.00 -15.17
C PHE A 130 -1.32 -0.46 -15.15
N LYS A 131 -1.61 -1.53 -14.42
CA LYS A 131 -2.97 -2.02 -14.14
C LYS A 131 -3.08 -2.29 -12.65
N MET A 132 -3.92 -1.51 -11.96
CA MET A 132 -3.98 -1.50 -10.50
C MET A 132 -4.38 -2.87 -9.94
N CYS A 133 -5.37 -3.55 -10.53
CA CYS A 133 -5.79 -4.90 -10.09
C CYS A 133 -4.68 -5.98 -10.16
N LYS A 134 -3.58 -5.73 -10.89
CA LYS A 134 -2.48 -6.69 -11.06
C LYS A 134 -1.19 -6.29 -10.36
N GLN A 135 -0.95 -4.98 -10.27
CA GLN A 135 0.31 -4.44 -9.77
C GLN A 135 0.15 -3.66 -8.46
N GLY A 136 -1.08 -3.37 -8.05
CA GLY A 136 -1.38 -2.73 -6.78
C GLY A 136 -1.04 -3.63 -5.60
N LYS A 137 -0.76 -2.99 -4.47
CA LYS A 137 -0.55 -3.64 -3.19
C LYS A 137 -1.63 -3.20 -2.21
N ILE A 138 -2.12 -4.13 -1.42
CA ILE A 138 -3.03 -3.85 -0.31
C ILE A 138 -2.29 -4.19 0.98
N GLY A 139 -2.23 -3.21 1.87
CA GLY A 139 -1.62 -3.35 3.18
C GLY A 139 -2.41 -4.30 4.08
N PRO A 140 -1.83 -4.63 5.24
CA PRO A 140 -2.47 -5.55 6.17
C PRO A 140 -3.75 -4.97 6.76
N PRO A 141 -4.76 -5.81 7.07
CA PRO A 141 -5.91 -5.38 7.85
C PRO A 141 -5.49 -5.04 9.28
N LYS A 142 -6.27 -4.19 9.94
CA LYS A 142 -6.07 -3.92 11.36
C LYS A 142 -6.85 -4.93 12.19
N LEU A 143 -6.17 -5.58 13.13
CA LEU A 143 -6.78 -6.57 14.01
C LEU A 143 -7.07 -6.01 15.39
N LYS A 144 -8.20 -6.43 15.96
CA LYS A 144 -8.50 -6.30 17.38
C LYS A 144 -9.02 -7.65 17.88
N VAL A 145 -8.38 -8.17 18.92
CA VAL A 145 -8.71 -9.48 19.47
C VAL A 145 -9.14 -9.31 20.92
N GLN A 146 -10.28 -9.91 21.27
CA GLN A 146 -10.84 -9.84 22.62
C GLN A 146 -11.43 -11.19 23.04
N MET A 147 -11.47 -11.42 24.35
CA MET A 147 -12.08 -12.61 24.94
C MET A 147 -13.35 -12.23 25.69
N LYS A 148 -14.45 -12.88 25.35
CA LYS A 148 -15.74 -12.70 26.04
C LYS A 148 -16.43 -14.05 26.18
N ASP A 149 -16.82 -14.43 27.39
CA ASP A 149 -17.66 -15.62 27.62
C ASP A 149 -17.18 -16.94 26.98
N HIS A 150 -15.86 -17.18 26.96
CA HIS A 150 -15.20 -18.33 26.30
C HIS A 150 -15.18 -18.28 24.76
N GLN A 151 -15.42 -17.10 24.22
CA GLN A 151 -15.32 -16.81 22.80
C GLN A 151 -14.12 -15.91 22.57
N LEU A 152 -13.31 -16.27 21.58
CA LEU A 152 -12.30 -15.39 21.02
C LEU A 152 -12.96 -14.62 19.88
N ILE A 153 -13.10 -13.32 20.05
CA ILE A 153 -13.68 -12.42 19.05
C ILE A 153 -12.54 -11.68 18.37
N ILE A 154 -12.47 -11.82 17.05
CA ILE A 154 -11.44 -11.21 16.20
C ILE A 154 -12.16 -10.22 15.28
N ASP A 155 -11.99 -8.93 15.54
CA ASP A 155 -12.44 -7.86 14.65
C ASP A 155 -11.31 -7.55 13.66
N ILE A 156 -11.65 -7.47 12.38
CA ILE A 156 -10.74 -7.26 11.25
C ILE A 156 -11.23 -6.04 10.49
N SER A 157 -10.59 -4.89 10.70
CA SER A 157 -10.93 -3.67 9.98
C SER A 157 -10.29 -3.67 8.59
N HIS A 158 -11.07 -3.30 7.57
CA HIS A 158 -10.56 -3.14 6.22
C HIS A 158 -9.48 -2.05 6.17
N PRO A 159 -8.43 -2.20 5.33
CA PRO A 159 -7.45 -1.14 5.14
C PRO A 159 -8.11 0.16 4.68
N LEU A 160 -7.57 1.30 5.09
CA LEU A 160 -8.09 2.61 4.69
C LEU A 160 -7.40 3.12 3.43
N ILE A 161 -8.17 3.83 2.61
CA ILE A 161 -7.67 4.61 1.48
C ILE A 161 -7.29 5.99 2.01
N ILE A 162 -5.98 6.26 2.10
CA ILE A 162 -5.44 7.54 2.58
C ILE A 162 -4.72 8.23 1.43
N VAL A 163 -5.22 9.40 1.05
CA VAL A 163 -4.66 10.23 -0.03
C VAL A 163 -4.29 11.58 0.56
N GLU A 164 -3.01 11.94 0.48
CA GLU A 164 -2.47 13.21 1.02
C GLU A 164 -2.86 13.45 2.49
N GLY A 165 -2.86 12.39 3.30
CA GLY A 165 -3.18 12.43 4.73
C GLY A 165 -4.68 12.50 5.05
N LYS A 166 -5.56 12.43 4.05
CA LYS A 166 -7.02 12.40 4.23
C LYS A 166 -7.57 11.01 3.93
N GLU A 167 -8.46 10.54 4.80
CA GLU A 167 -9.24 9.34 4.58
C GLU A 167 -10.27 9.60 3.47
N LYS A 168 -10.26 8.74 2.44
CA LYS A 168 -11.18 8.80 1.30
C LYS A 168 -12.23 7.70 1.32
N GLY A 169 -11.95 6.62 2.03
CA GLY A 169 -12.81 5.45 2.14
C GLY A 169 -12.05 4.23 2.63
N VAL A 170 -12.67 3.08 2.47
CA VAL A 170 -12.14 1.76 2.82
C VAL A 170 -11.71 1.03 1.55
N VAL A 171 -10.68 0.19 1.67
CA VAL A 171 -10.26 -0.74 0.61
C VAL A 171 -11.21 -1.94 0.67
N TYR A 172 -12.46 -1.73 0.26
CA TYR A 172 -13.45 -2.76 0.03
C TYR A 172 -14.53 -2.16 -0.88
N ASP A 173 -14.73 -2.79 -2.04
CA ASP A 173 -15.76 -2.41 -3.02
C ASP A 173 -15.81 -0.92 -3.44
N TYR A 174 -14.68 -0.20 -3.33
CA TYR A 174 -14.64 1.26 -3.51
C TYR A 174 -14.98 1.72 -4.94
N TYR A 175 -14.67 0.89 -5.92
CA TYR A 175 -14.86 1.17 -7.35
C TYR A 175 -16.01 0.36 -7.95
N GLU A 176 -16.79 -0.35 -7.11
CA GLU A 176 -17.87 -1.26 -7.54
C GLU A 176 -17.40 -2.26 -8.60
N ASP A 177 -16.14 -2.74 -8.46
CA ASP A 177 -15.49 -3.64 -9.41
C ASP A 177 -15.00 -4.92 -8.74
N GLU A 178 -14.94 -6.00 -9.53
CA GLU A 178 -14.63 -7.35 -9.07
C GLU A 178 -13.21 -7.50 -8.46
N CYS A 179 -12.28 -6.59 -8.75
CA CYS A 179 -10.92 -6.68 -8.25
C CYS A 179 -10.74 -6.05 -6.88
N SER A 180 -11.57 -5.06 -6.52
CA SER A 180 -11.61 -4.46 -5.18
C SER A 180 -12.34 -5.35 -4.15
N VAL A 181 -13.01 -6.41 -4.60
CA VAL A 181 -13.64 -7.45 -3.78
C VAL A 181 -12.61 -8.53 -3.41
N PHE A 182 -12.45 -8.77 -2.11
CA PHE A 182 -11.54 -9.81 -1.59
C PHE A 182 -12.10 -10.44 -0.31
N SER A 183 -11.38 -11.44 0.19
CA SER A 183 -11.71 -12.19 1.39
C SER A 183 -10.53 -12.20 2.35
N TYR A 184 -10.72 -12.64 3.59
CA TYR A 184 -9.62 -12.77 4.56
C TYR A 184 -9.27 -14.23 4.83
N LYS A 185 -7.97 -14.50 4.97
CA LYS A 185 -7.45 -15.68 5.65
C LYS A 185 -7.03 -15.26 7.05
N VAL A 186 -7.55 -15.93 8.06
CA VAL A 186 -7.20 -15.71 9.45
C VAL A 186 -6.42 -16.91 9.97
N TYR A 187 -5.26 -16.62 10.53
CA TYR A 187 -4.35 -17.58 11.11
C TYR A 187 -4.36 -17.41 12.62
N TRP A 188 -4.36 -18.52 13.36
CA TRP A 188 -4.13 -18.48 14.79
C TRP A 188 -3.30 -19.65 15.29
N LYS A 189 -2.63 -19.43 16.42
CA LYS A 189 -1.89 -20.44 17.19
C LYS A 189 -2.19 -20.31 18.67
N ILE A 190 -2.12 -21.44 19.38
CA ILE A 190 -2.41 -21.54 20.81
C ILE A 190 -1.14 -21.98 21.53
N ASN A 191 -0.66 -21.20 22.51
CA ASN A 191 0.53 -21.51 23.32
C ASN A 191 1.78 -21.82 22.48
N GLY A 192 1.96 -21.10 21.36
CA GLY A 192 3.09 -21.34 20.45
C GLY A 192 3.00 -22.67 19.68
N SER A 193 1.82 -23.28 19.59
CA SER A 193 1.57 -24.41 18.69
C SER A 193 1.91 -24.04 17.25
N MET A 194 2.00 -25.06 16.38
CA MET A 194 1.97 -24.82 14.95
C MET A 194 0.72 -24.02 14.58
N GLU A 195 0.86 -23.14 13.57
CA GLU A 195 -0.23 -22.36 13.00
C GLU A 195 -1.33 -23.33 12.55
N ALA A 196 -2.56 -23.13 13.04
CA ALA A 196 -3.69 -23.92 12.57
C ALA A 196 -3.95 -23.64 11.09
N SER A 197 -4.64 -24.57 10.41
CA SER A 197 -5.15 -24.30 9.06
C SER A 197 -5.95 -22.99 9.08
N PRO A 198 -5.69 -22.06 8.16
CA PRO A 198 -6.33 -20.76 8.20
C PRO A 198 -7.84 -20.89 8.04
N GLU A 199 -8.58 -20.07 8.78
CA GLU A 199 -10.00 -19.90 8.55
C GLU A 199 -10.23 -18.87 7.45
N TYR A 200 -11.09 -19.22 6.51
CA TYR A 200 -11.44 -18.36 5.38
C TYR A 200 -12.71 -17.60 5.72
N ILE A 201 -12.59 -16.27 5.76
CA ILE A 201 -13.73 -15.37 5.90
C ILE A 201 -14.01 -14.82 4.52
N GLN A 202 -15.12 -15.27 3.93
CA GLN A 202 -15.64 -14.66 2.72
C GLN A 202 -16.41 -13.40 3.11
N ILE A 203 -16.09 -12.27 2.47
CA ILE A 203 -16.87 -11.04 2.62
C ILE A 203 -18.09 -11.19 1.71
N ILE A 204 -19.09 -11.90 2.21
CA ILE A 204 -20.41 -12.02 1.60
C ILE A 204 -21.36 -11.47 2.66
N GLU A 205 -22.38 -10.72 2.26
CA GLU A 205 -23.45 -10.23 3.15
C GLU A 205 -24.33 -11.37 3.73
N GLU A 206 -23.87 -12.62 3.71
CA GLU A 206 -24.53 -13.73 4.36
C GLU A 206 -24.16 -13.72 5.85
N GLU A 207 -25.00 -13.05 6.64
CA GLU A 207 -24.96 -13.12 8.09
C GLU A 207 -25.12 -14.57 8.56
N ASN A 208 -24.06 -15.12 9.15
CA ASN A 208 -24.10 -16.37 9.90
C ASN A 208 -23.66 -16.09 11.34
N ASP A 209 -24.08 -16.93 12.30
CA ASP A 209 -23.83 -16.75 13.74
C ASP A 209 -22.34 -16.68 14.16
N HIS A 210 -21.40 -16.97 13.25
CA HIS A 210 -19.96 -17.04 13.54
C HIS A 210 -19.09 -16.09 12.71
N ARG A 211 -19.65 -15.53 11.63
CA ARG A 211 -18.95 -14.65 10.69
C ARG A 211 -19.92 -13.57 10.23
N SER A 212 -19.53 -12.33 10.47
CA SER A 212 -20.29 -11.17 10.00
C SER A 212 -19.29 -10.17 9.43
N CYS A 213 -19.53 -9.73 8.21
CA CYS A 213 -18.79 -8.64 7.60
C CYS A 213 -19.76 -7.52 7.22
N ASN A 214 -19.32 -6.28 7.41
CA ASN A 214 -19.97 -5.09 6.89
C ASN A 214 -18.98 -4.31 6.03
N GLU A 215 -19.39 -3.14 5.54
CA GLU A 215 -18.57 -2.29 4.66
C GLU A 215 -17.23 -1.85 5.28
N THR A 216 -17.05 -1.92 6.61
CA THR A 216 -15.88 -1.36 7.31
C THR A 216 -14.99 -2.42 7.99
N GLN A 217 -15.58 -3.55 8.37
CA GLN A 217 -14.89 -4.59 9.11
C GLN A 217 -15.60 -5.94 9.01
N CYS A 218 -14.83 -6.99 9.26
CA CYS A 218 -15.31 -8.34 9.51
C CYS A 218 -15.11 -8.73 10.98
N GLN A 219 -15.93 -9.66 11.45
CA GLN A 219 -15.81 -10.29 12.75
C GLN A 219 -15.80 -11.81 12.60
N LEU A 220 -14.88 -12.44 13.30
CA LEU A 220 -14.81 -13.89 13.47
C LEU A 220 -14.92 -14.25 14.95
N ILE A 221 -15.80 -15.19 15.27
CA ILE A 221 -16.02 -15.67 16.63
C ILE A 221 -15.61 -17.14 16.73
N ILE A 222 -14.52 -17.41 17.44
CA ILE A 222 -14.08 -18.77 17.74
C ILE A 222 -14.68 -19.19 19.09
N GLN A 223 -15.56 -20.19 19.04
CA GLN A 223 -16.19 -20.79 20.21
C GLN A 223 -15.23 -21.73 20.95
N GLY A 224 -15.43 -21.90 22.26
CA GLY A 224 -14.70 -22.89 23.06
C GLY A 224 -13.23 -22.53 23.29
N ALA A 225 -12.90 -21.25 23.36
CA ALA A 225 -11.54 -20.79 23.61
C ALA A 225 -11.05 -21.24 25.01
N SER A 226 -9.85 -21.84 25.04
CA SER A 226 -9.24 -22.43 26.22
C SER A 226 -8.76 -21.38 27.22
N PHE A 227 -8.90 -21.69 28.52
CA PHE A 227 -8.41 -20.86 29.61
C PHE A 227 -6.91 -21.05 29.86
N ASN A 228 -6.26 -20.00 30.39
CA ASN A 228 -4.81 -19.97 30.61
C ASN A 228 -3.99 -20.29 29.35
N SER A 229 -4.51 -19.87 28.19
CA SER A 229 -3.89 -20.08 26.89
C SER A 229 -3.54 -18.73 26.26
N GLU A 230 -2.45 -18.69 25.51
CA GLU A 230 -2.08 -17.56 24.68
C GLU A 230 -2.55 -17.82 23.25
N TYR A 231 -3.36 -16.91 22.71
CA TYR A 231 -3.81 -16.93 21.33
C TYR A 231 -3.07 -15.84 20.57
N CYS A 232 -2.36 -16.21 19.51
CA CYS A 232 -1.78 -15.24 18.57
C CYS A 232 -2.52 -15.34 17.26
N VAL A 233 -2.94 -14.19 16.72
CA VAL A 233 -3.78 -14.09 15.53
C VAL A 233 -3.11 -13.18 14.50
N SER A 234 -3.15 -13.56 13.24
CA SER A 234 -2.81 -12.69 12.10
C SER A 234 -3.78 -12.94 10.96
N ALA A 235 -3.87 -11.98 10.05
CA ALA A 235 -4.76 -12.05 8.89
C ALA A 235 -4.15 -11.40 7.67
N GLU A 236 -4.46 -11.93 6.49
CA GLU A 236 -4.13 -11.34 5.20
C GLU A 236 -5.36 -11.40 4.28
N GLY A 237 -5.48 -10.42 3.38
CA GLY A 237 -6.48 -10.46 2.33
C GLY A 237 -6.09 -11.44 1.23
N PHE A 238 -7.06 -11.92 0.47
CA PHE A 238 -6.83 -12.67 -0.76
C PHE A 238 -7.98 -12.45 -1.73
N SER A 239 -7.66 -12.35 -3.02
CA SER A 239 -8.68 -12.32 -4.06
C SER A 239 -9.19 -13.74 -4.34
N GLN A 240 -10.51 -13.89 -4.46
CA GLN A 240 -11.12 -15.20 -4.76
C GLN A 240 -10.80 -15.66 -6.20
N ASN A 241 -10.67 -14.73 -7.15
CA ASN A 241 -10.32 -15.04 -8.54
C ASN A 241 -8.90 -14.58 -8.87
N SER A 242 -7.93 -15.22 -8.22
CA SER A 242 -6.51 -14.88 -8.33
C SER A 242 -5.92 -15.01 -9.74
N ALA A 243 -6.65 -15.69 -10.65
CA ALA A 243 -6.26 -15.86 -12.05
C ALA A 243 -6.46 -14.58 -12.88
N ILE A 244 -7.41 -13.73 -12.49
CA ILE A 244 -7.75 -12.49 -13.20
C ILE A 244 -7.19 -11.27 -12.45
N TRP A 245 -7.29 -11.29 -11.13
CA TRP A 245 -6.81 -10.22 -10.25
C TRP A 245 -5.68 -10.72 -9.37
N SER A 246 -4.64 -9.91 -9.21
CA SER A 246 -3.43 -10.34 -8.50
C SER A 246 -2.91 -9.22 -7.62
N PHE A 247 -3.82 -8.53 -6.90
CA PHE A 247 -3.42 -7.67 -5.80
C PHE A 247 -2.50 -8.45 -4.86
N LYS A 248 -1.40 -7.80 -4.47
CA LYS A 248 -0.49 -8.34 -3.47
C LYS A 248 -0.95 -7.86 -2.11
N PHE A 249 -1.45 -8.78 -1.29
CA PHE A 249 -1.87 -8.50 0.07
C PHE A 249 -0.71 -8.72 1.03
N GLU A 250 -0.56 -7.82 2.00
CA GLU A 250 0.37 -7.96 3.11
C GLU A 250 -0.33 -8.60 4.30
N LYS A 251 0.36 -9.53 4.99
CA LYS A 251 -0.13 -10.16 6.22
C LYS A 251 0.09 -9.21 7.39
N SER A 252 -0.91 -9.10 8.25
CA SER A 252 -0.82 -8.31 9.50
C SER A 252 0.19 -8.92 10.47
N GLU A 253 0.75 -8.07 11.32
CA GLU A 253 1.54 -8.51 12.47
C GLU A 253 0.71 -9.42 13.37
N GLU A 254 1.37 -10.40 14.00
CA GLU A 254 0.69 -11.27 14.95
C GLU A 254 0.32 -10.52 16.22
N LEU A 255 -0.97 -10.53 16.56
CA LEU A 255 -1.49 -9.99 17.81
C LEU A 255 -1.75 -11.14 18.79
N CYS A 256 -1.02 -11.16 19.91
CA CYS A 256 -1.15 -12.18 20.95
C CYS A 256 -1.93 -11.67 22.17
N ILE A 257 -2.87 -12.47 22.65
CA ILE A 257 -3.59 -12.22 23.90
C ILE A 257 -3.57 -13.45 24.81
N LYS A 258 -3.54 -13.22 26.12
CA LYS A 258 -3.64 -14.28 27.13
C LYS A 258 -5.07 -14.39 27.63
N THR A 259 -5.62 -15.59 27.61
CA THR A 259 -6.96 -15.83 28.16
C THR A 259 -6.93 -15.75 29.68
N PRO A 260 -7.98 -15.17 30.29
CA PRO A 260 -8.04 -15.02 31.74
C PRO A 260 -7.98 -16.38 32.43
N SER A 261 -7.48 -16.39 33.66
CA SER A 261 -7.42 -17.62 34.43
C SER A 261 -8.82 -18.07 34.81
N GLY A 262 -9.13 -19.36 34.68
CA GLY A 262 -10.40 -19.93 35.11
C GLY A 262 -10.76 -19.62 36.58
N LYS A 263 -9.76 -19.28 37.41
CA LYS A 263 -9.94 -18.84 38.80
C LYS A 263 -10.64 -17.47 38.93
N GLU A 264 -10.47 -16.60 37.94
CA GLU A 264 -10.97 -15.21 37.97
C GLU A 264 -12.49 -15.13 37.71
N LYS A 265 -13.02 -16.01 36.86
CA LYS A 265 -14.47 -16.20 36.69
C LYS A 265 -15.12 -16.88 37.89
N ALA A 266 -14.47 -17.90 38.47
CA ALA A 266 -14.96 -18.54 39.69
C ALA A 266 -15.10 -17.54 40.84
N ASN A 267 -14.14 -16.61 40.98
CA ASN A 267 -14.19 -15.58 42.03
C ASN A 267 -15.30 -14.54 41.79
N LYS A 268 -15.54 -14.11 40.54
CA LYS A 268 -16.66 -13.21 40.21
C LYS A 268 -18.03 -13.87 40.37
N GLN A 269 -18.18 -15.12 39.93
CA GLN A 269 -19.41 -15.90 40.11
C GLN A 269 -19.70 -16.14 41.59
N PHE A 270 -18.68 -16.54 42.37
CA PHE A 270 -18.79 -16.69 43.82
C PHE A 270 -19.21 -15.39 44.51
N HIS A 271 -18.64 -14.24 44.10
CA HIS A 271 -19.00 -12.94 44.66
C HIS A 271 -20.43 -12.52 44.31
N PHE A 272 -20.92 -12.84 43.10
CA PHE A 272 -22.30 -12.57 42.69
C PHE A 272 -23.30 -13.46 43.45
N ASP A 273 -22.99 -14.75 43.61
CA ASP A 273 -23.80 -15.70 44.38
C ASP A 273 -23.86 -15.31 45.88
N LEU A 274 -22.78 -14.74 46.42
CA LEU A 274 -22.73 -14.24 47.81
C LEU A 274 -23.62 -13.01 48.01
N ILE A 275 -23.68 -12.11 47.00
CA ILE A 275 -24.56 -10.93 46.99
C ILE A 275 -26.03 -11.37 46.88
N LEU A 276 -26.35 -12.30 45.98
CA LEU A 276 -27.71 -12.85 45.84
C LEU A 276 -28.21 -13.49 47.13
N LYS A 277 -27.37 -14.28 47.82
CA LYS A 277 -27.70 -14.85 49.13
C LYS A 277 -27.96 -13.79 50.20
N HIS A 278 -27.20 -12.69 50.21
CA HIS A 278 -27.45 -11.58 51.13
C HIS A 278 -28.79 -10.89 50.84
N ILE A 279 -29.10 -10.63 49.57
CA ILE A 279 -30.38 -10.00 49.18
C ILE A 279 -31.57 -10.88 49.57
N GLN A 280 -31.50 -12.19 49.30
CA GLN A 280 -32.55 -13.13 49.71
C GLN A 280 -32.77 -13.12 51.23
N ARG A 281 -31.68 -13.17 51.99
CA ARG A 281 -31.74 -13.17 53.46
C ARG A 281 -32.29 -11.86 54.03
N ILE A 282 -32.00 -10.72 53.39
CA ILE A 282 -32.63 -9.43 53.75
C ILE A 282 -34.13 -9.47 53.43
N GLY A 283 -34.53 -10.01 52.28
CA GLY A 283 -35.94 -10.16 51.90
C GLY A 283 -36.73 -11.02 52.89
N GLU A 284 -36.16 -12.13 53.35
CA GLU A 284 -36.76 -12.98 54.40
C GLU A 284 -36.92 -12.23 55.74
N TRP A 285 -35.92 -11.42 56.11
CA TRP A 285 -35.96 -10.64 57.34
C TRP A 285 -37.01 -9.53 57.28
N LEU A 286 -37.12 -8.83 56.15
CA LEU A 286 -38.15 -7.82 55.89
C LEU A 286 -39.55 -8.42 55.88
N ASN A 287 -39.74 -9.60 55.28
CA ASN A 287 -41.02 -10.31 55.35
C ASN A 287 -41.39 -10.66 56.78
N LYS A 288 -40.43 -11.14 57.59
CA LYS A 288 -40.68 -11.49 58.98
C LYS A 288 -41.03 -10.27 59.84
N LEU A 289 -40.37 -9.13 59.60
CA LEU A 289 -40.73 -7.85 60.20
C LEU A 289 -42.12 -7.37 59.78
N TRP A 290 -42.47 -7.51 58.51
CA TRP A 290 -43.78 -7.13 58.01
C TRP A 290 -44.89 -7.96 58.68
N TYR A 291 -44.71 -9.28 58.81
CA TYR A 291 -45.63 -10.14 59.55
C TYR A 291 -45.78 -9.74 61.04
N LEU A 292 -44.71 -9.26 61.67
CA LEU A 292 -44.76 -8.80 63.07
C LEU A 292 -45.49 -7.44 63.19
N MET A 293 -45.37 -6.56 62.20
CA MET A 293 -46.03 -5.25 62.20
C MET A 293 -47.51 -5.28 61.76
N VAL A 294 -47.95 -6.34 61.07
CA VAL A 294 -49.35 -6.52 60.61
C VAL A 294 -50.20 -7.28 61.65
N MET A 295 -49.57 -7.87 62.66
CA MET A 295 -50.23 -8.69 63.70
C MET A 295 -50.37 -7.96 65.06
N GLU A 296 -50.09 -6.66 65.12
CA GLU A 296 -50.46 -5.74 66.20
C GLU A 296 -51.58 -4.80 65.74
#